data_AF-B2CY43-F1
#
_entry.id   AF-B2CY43-F1
#
_cell.length_a   1.000
_cell.length_b   1.000
_cell.length_c   1.000
_cell.angle_alpha   90.00
_cell.angle_beta   90.00
_cell.angle_gamma   90.00
#
_symmetry.space_group_name_H-M   'P 1'
#
loop_
_entity.id
_entity.type
_entity.pdbx_description
1 polymer ?
#
loop_
_entity_poly.entity_id
_entity_poly.type
_entity_poly.pdbx_seq_one_letter_code
_entity_poly.pdbx_strand_id
1 'polypeptide(L)'
;TDLHMSSITVGQAATRLGLATAHAPANFATATLAELGEALESLADIGPDGDAGRPPAVLGAASWVRAFAVDLDEEPPTAVRTEASDGDWELFAAADHPYAEELRAALRSARVGPGVLVCLPPRCPGDRLTPALDGARRALAGEAGQRFVLVQEGLGAAGLAKSLHLEAAHLRTTVVDTPAVDGVVDRIVAEVAATTRFTEACYDAAGTRRVPVLRVLPVRGERTDEVLDSSDVLLVTGGGKGITAECALAVADRTGAAVAVVGRSDPAHDEALAANLRRMADRGVRVGYARADVTDPERVCAAVAELTAGLGPVTAVLHGAGRNEPAALADLTEEDFRRTLAPKVDGLLAVLKAVDPSALKLLVCFGSVIGRTGLRGEAHYATANERLADLAERFADASPHCRVRCVEWSVWSGVGMG
;
A
#
# COMPACT_ATOMS: atom_id res chain seq x y z
N THR A 1 28.30 14.66 9.47
CA THR A 1 27.03 14.81 10.21
C THR A 1 25.95 14.60 9.18
N ASP A 2 25.43 13.37 9.11
CA ASP A 2 24.57 12.94 8.01
C ASP A 2 23.16 13.52 8.18
N LEU A 3 22.92 14.60 7.44
CA LEU A 3 21.60 15.19 7.31
C LEU A 3 20.87 14.44 6.19
N HIS A 4 19.96 13.52 6.54
CA HIS A 4 19.08 12.89 5.56
C HIS A 4 18.08 13.94 5.06
N MET A 5 18.20 14.34 3.79
CA MET A 5 17.27 15.29 3.16
C MET A 5 16.15 14.54 2.46
N SER A 6 14.91 15.04 2.58
CA SER A 6 13.80 14.48 1.81
C SER A 6 13.99 14.78 0.32
N SER A 7 13.47 13.90 -0.53
CA SER A 7 13.45 14.08 -1.99
C SER A 7 12.84 15.41 -2.43
N ILE A 8 11.95 15.98 -1.61
CA ILE A 8 11.33 17.30 -1.80
C ILE A 8 12.37 18.42 -1.74
N THR A 9 13.24 18.43 -0.73
CA THR A 9 14.22 19.50 -0.58
C THR A 9 15.28 19.46 -1.69
N VAL A 10 15.62 18.26 -2.15
CA VAL A 10 16.53 18.04 -3.28
C VAL A 10 15.91 18.55 -4.59
N GLY A 11 14.64 18.23 -4.86
CA GLY A 11 13.91 18.73 -6.03
C GLY A 11 13.77 20.26 -6.05
N GLN A 12 13.55 20.87 -4.88
CA GLN A 12 13.52 22.33 -4.73
C GLN A 12 14.91 22.96 -4.99
N ALA A 13 15.98 22.32 -4.53
CA ALA A 13 17.35 22.79 -4.77
C ALA A 13 17.71 22.73 -6.27
N ALA A 14 17.44 21.61 -6.94
CA ALA A 14 17.66 21.46 -8.39
C ALA A 14 16.89 22.51 -9.21
N THR A 15 15.65 22.82 -8.81
CA THR A 15 14.82 23.84 -9.45
C THR A 15 15.41 25.25 -9.27
N ARG A 16 15.93 25.58 -8.07
CA ARG A 16 16.61 26.86 -7.83
C ARG A 16 17.91 27.01 -8.63
N LEU A 17 18.53 25.90 -9.01
CA LEU A 17 19.74 25.85 -9.83
C LEU A 17 19.46 25.83 -11.35
N GLY A 18 18.18 25.87 -11.78
CA GLY A 18 17.82 25.93 -13.20
C GLY A 18 18.01 24.62 -13.98
N LEU A 19 18.14 23.49 -13.28
CA LEU A 19 18.37 22.18 -13.90
C LEU A 19 17.06 21.55 -14.39
N ALA A 20 17.09 20.91 -15.58
CA ALA A 20 15.95 20.16 -16.09
C ALA A 20 15.73 18.89 -15.23
N THR A 21 14.56 18.80 -14.60
CA THR A 21 14.19 17.73 -13.65
C THR A 21 14.11 16.33 -14.26
N ALA A 22 14.23 16.21 -15.59
CA ALA A 22 14.15 14.95 -16.32
C ALA A 22 15.39 14.05 -16.16
N HIS A 23 16.46 14.51 -15.50
CA HIS A 23 17.74 13.79 -15.43
C HIS A 23 18.22 13.48 -14.00
N ALA A 24 17.42 13.78 -12.96
CA ALA A 24 17.81 13.48 -11.59
C ALA A 24 17.86 11.95 -11.35
N PRO A 25 18.99 11.36 -10.93
CA PRO A 25 19.08 9.93 -10.60
C PRO A 25 18.12 9.53 -9.48
N ALA A 26 17.53 8.34 -9.58
CA ALA A 26 16.37 7.91 -8.78
C ALA A 26 16.66 7.54 -7.30
N ASN A 27 17.86 7.80 -6.76
CA ASN A 27 18.23 7.33 -5.42
C ASN A 27 18.87 8.42 -4.55
N PHE A 28 18.02 9.28 -3.95
CA PHE A 28 18.43 10.29 -2.98
C PHE A 28 17.97 10.02 -1.54
N ALA A 29 17.15 8.99 -1.33
CA ALA A 29 16.65 8.63 0.02
C ALA A 29 17.77 8.13 0.96
N THR A 30 18.92 7.73 0.41
CA THR A 30 20.07 7.21 1.17
C THR A 30 21.39 7.94 0.87
N ALA A 31 21.35 9.01 0.07
CA ALA A 31 22.56 9.74 -0.33
C ALA A 31 23.03 10.69 0.77
N THR A 32 24.34 10.80 0.94
CA THR A 32 24.98 11.83 1.77
C THR A 32 24.94 13.20 1.08
N LEU A 33 25.11 14.28 1.84
CA LEU A 33 25.18 15.66 1.29
C LEU A 33 26.28 15.82 0.23
N ALA A 34 27.39 15.09 0.36
CA ALA A 34 28.50 15.12 -0.59
C ALA A 34 28.12 14.44 -1.92
N GLU A 35 27.55 13.23 -1.85
CA GLU A 35 27.05 12.50 -3.03
C GLU A 35 25.95 13.29 -3.75
N LEU A 36 25.12 14.04 -3.00
CA LEU A 36 24.10 14.92 -3.56
C LEU A 36 24.71 16.12 -4.30
N GLY A 37 25.75 16.71 -3.74
CA GLY A 37 26.49 17.82 -4.36
C GLY A 37 27.13 17.41 -5.68
N GLU A 38 27.86 16.28 -5.68
CA GLU A 38 28.51 15.75 -6.88
C GLU A 38 27.51 15.39 -7.99
N ALA A 39 26.36 14.81 -7.63
CA ALA A 39 25.31 14.47 -8.60
C ALA A 39 24.68 15.72 -9.24
N LEU A 40 24.49 16.78 -8.47
CA LEU A 40 23.94 18.05 -8.97
C LEU A 40 24.94 18.81 -9.86
N GLU A 41 26.23 18.79 -9.51
CA GLU A 41 27.29 19.37 -10.34
C GLU A 41 27.44 18.60 -11.66
N SER A 42 27.44 17.27 -11.62
CA SER A 42 27.48 16.44 -12.83
C SER A 42 26.29 16.68 -13.77
N LEU A 43 25.11 17.02 -13.23
CA LEU A 43 23.92 17.35 -14.03
C LEU A 43 23.99 18.75 -14.65
N ALA A 44 24.65 19.69 -13.99
CA ALA A 44 24.87 21.03 -14.54
C ALA A 44 25.79 21.01 -15.77
N ASP A 45 26.75 20.07 -15.80
CA ASP A 45 27.70 19.92 -16.91
C ASP A 45 27.08 19.30 -18.18
N ILE A 46 25.91 18.66 -18.10
CA ILE A 46 25.31 17.94 -19.24
C ILE A 46 24.58 18.86 -20.22
N GLY A 47 24.27 20.11 -19.84
CA GLY A 47 23.64 21.09 -20.73
C GLY A 47 22.20 20.74 -21.18
N PRO A 48 21.38 21.72 -21.56
CA PRO A 48 20.04 21.46 -22.08
C PRO A 48 20.15 21.22 -23.59
N ASP A 49 20.19 19.97 -24.04
CA ASP A 49 19.53 19.47 -25.25
C ASP A 49 20.21 18.21 -25.83
N GLY A 50 19.42 17.14 -25.87
CA GLY A 50 19.66 15.97 -26.72
C GLY A 50 18.30 15.48 -27.22
N ASP A 51 17.96 15.82 -28.46
CA ASP A 51 16.73 15.44 -29.18
C ASP A 51 16.73 13.93 -29.50
N ALA A 52 16.55 13.11 -28.46
CA ALA A 52 16.30 11.68 -28.58
C ALA A 52 14.79 11.45 -28.38
N GLY A 53 14.07 11.28 -29.50
CA GLY A 53 12.72 10.70 -29.59
C GLY A 53 11.84 10.95 -28.38
N ARG A 54 11.30 12.17 -28.26
CA ARG A 54 10.49 12.61 -27.12
C ARG A 54 9.41 11.56 -26.83
N PRO A 55 9.47 10.83 -25.69
CA PRO A 55 8.42 9.89 -25.33
C PRO A 55 7.09 10.65 -25.26
N PRO A 56 5.95 10.01 -25.59
CA PRO A 56 4.66 10.67 -25.59
C PRO A 56 4.49 11.42 -24.27
N ALA A 57 4.11 12.70 -24.35
CA ALA A 57 4.00 13.56 -23.19
C ALA A 57 2.98 12.96 -22.22
N VAL A 58 3.46 12.25 -21.20
CA VAL A 58 2.59 11.78 -20.14
C VAL A 58 2.22 13.01 -19.33
N LEU A 59 1.00 13.50 -19.54
CA LEU A 59 0.42 14.54 -18.71
C LEU A 59 0.37 14.03 -17.27
N GLY A 60 0.83 14.85 -16.35
CA GLY A 60 0.83 14.59 -14.92
C GLY A 60 -0.28 15.35 -14.20
N ALA A 61 -0.53 15.05 -12.91
CA ALA A 61 -1.36 15.92 -12.07
C ALA A 61 -0.74 17.33 -11.89
N ALA A 62 0.59 17.40 -12.07
CA ALA A 62 1.39 18.61 -12.26
C ALA A 62 2.57 18.28 -13.20
N SER A 63 3.36 19.28 -13.59
CA SER A 63 4.51 19.10 -14.51
C SER A 63 5.48 18.00 -14.05
N TRP A 64 5.65 17.83 -12.74
CA TRP A 64 6.55 16.86 -12.10
C TRP A 64 5.84 15.70 -11.37
N VAL A 65 4.51 15.67 -11.33
CA VAL A 65 3.75 14.59 -10.65
C VAL A 65 3.22 13.62 -11.70
N ARG A 66 3.50 12.32 -11.57
CA ARG A 66 2.93 11.28 -12.43
C ARG A 66 2.10 10.31 -11.58
N ALA A 67 0.99 9.85 -12.15
CA ALA A 67 0.23 8.75 -11.60
C ALA A 67 0.80 7.44 -12.16
N PHE A 68 0.76 6.38 -11.36
CA PHE A 68 1.23 5.05 -11.75
C PHE A 68 0.14 4.03 -11.43
N ALA A 69 0.13 2.95 -12.19
CA ALA A 69 -0.61 1.73 -11.89
C ALA A 69 0.38 0.59 -11.70
N VAL A 70 -0.02 -0.38 -10.89
CA VAL A 70 0.65 -1.68 -10.82
C VAL A 70 -0.09 -2.60 -11.77
N ASP A 71 0.57 -2.98 -12.85
CA ASP A 71 0.09 -4.02 -13.75
C ASP A 71 0.74 -5.36 -13.39
N LEU A 72 0.08 -6.47 -13.72
CA LEU A 72 0.65 -7.80 -13.63
C LEU A 72 1.08 -8.26 -15.03
N ASP A 73 2.38 -8.23 -15.29
CA ASP A 73 2.92 -8.60 -16.60
C ASP A 73 3.17 -10.10 -16.66
N GLU A 74 2.62 -10.74 -17.69
CA GLU A 74 2.92 -12.14 -17.97
C GLU A 74 4.38 -12.28 -18.36
N GLU A 75 5.11 -13.08 -17.58
CA GLU A 75 6.52 -13.36 -17.82
C GLU A 75 6.76 -14.87 -17.74
N PRO A 76 7.58 -15.44 -18.63
CA PRO A 76 7.92 -16.85 -18.53
C PRO A 76 8.66 -17.14 -17.20
N PRO A 77 8.59 -18.39 -16.68
CA PRO A 77 9.35 -18.79 -15.50
C PRO A 77 10.83 -18.46 -15.63
N THR A 78 11.42 -17.92 -14.56
CA THR A 78 12.82 -17.49 -14.60
C THR A 78 13.75 -18.71 -14.60
N ALA A 79 14.78 -18.68 -15.44
CA ALA A 79 15.80 -19.73 -15.44
C ALA A 79 16.51 -19.82 -14.08
N VAL A 80 16.75 -21.04 -13.59
CA VAL A 80 17.44 -21.29 -12.33
C VAL A 80 18.86 -20.73 -12.39
N ARG A 81 19.23 -19.91 -11.39
CA ARG A 81 20.53 -19.20 -11.36
C ARG A 81 21.38 -19.50 -10.13
N THR A 82 20.88 -20.25 -9.16
CA THR A 82 21.62 -20.50 -7.91
C THR A 82 22.53 -21.73 -8.01
N GLU A 83 23.76 -21.60 -7.53
CA GLU A 83 24.65 -22.75 -7.29
C GLU A 83 24.07 -23.66 -6.20
N ALA A 84 24.00 -24.96 -6.46
CA ALA A 84 23.42 -25.92 -5.52
C ALA A 84 24.14 -25.88 -4.16
N SER A 85 23.39 -25.61 -3.10
CA SER A 85 23.85 -25.56 -1.72
C SER A 85 22.88 -26.33 -0.83
N ASP A 86 23.43 -27.16 0.05
CA ASP A 86 22.61 -27.78 1.10
C ASP A 86 22.23 -26.74 2.15
N GLY A 87 21.16 -27.03 2.90
CA GLY A 87 20.72 -26.16 3.99
C GLY A 87 19.38 -26.57 4.60
N ASP A 88 19.22 -26.25 5.88
CA ASP A 88 17.99 -26.49 6.61
C ASP A 88 16.94 -25.40 6.35
N TRP A 89 15.68 -25.79 6.53
CA TRP A 89 14.52 -24.92 6.33
C TRP A 89 13.64 -24.90 7.57
N GLU A 90 13.43 -23.71 8.13
CA GLU A 90 12.48 -23.44 9.20
C GLU A 90 11.13 -23.05 8.59
N LEU A 91 10.04 -23.60 9.12
CA LEU A 91 8.70 -23.44 8.57
C LEU A 91 7.77 -22.75 9.56
N PHE A 92 7.10 -21.70 9.07
CA PHE A 92 6.07 -20.95 9.77
C PHE A 92 4.78 -21.04 8.95
N ALA A 93 3.91 -21.98 9.32
CA ALA A 93 2.63 -22.21 8.66
C ALA A 93 1.62 -22.81 9.65
N ALA A 94 0.34 -22.75 9.31
CA ALA A 94 -0.67 -23.52 10.02
C ALA A 94 -0.42 -25.03 9.82
N ALA A 95 -0.73 -25.84 10.83
CA ALA A 95 -0.46 -27.29 10.80
C ALA A 95 -1.24 -28.03 9.70
N ASP A 96 -2.36 -27.46 9.26
CA ASP A 96 -3.24 -27.97 8.21
C ASP A 96 -2.98 -27.34 6.83
N HIS A 97 -1.87 -26.59 6.66
CA HIS A 97 -1.56 -25.98 5.37
C HIS A 97 -1.34 -27.05 4.28
N PRO A 98 -2.01 -26.96 3.12
CA PRO A 98 -2.17 -28.07 2.18
C PRO A 98 -0.87 -28.66 1.64
N TYR A 99 0.17 -27.85 1.47
CA TYR A 99 1.44 -28.28 0.86
C TYR A 99 2.69 -27.72 1.56
N ALA A 100 2.58 -27.16 2.77
CA ALA A 100 3.71 -26.45 3.39
C ALA A 100 4.88 -27.38 3.74
N GLU A 101 4.57 -28.56 4.29
CA GLU A 101 5.57 -29.57 4.64
C GLU A 101 6.19 -30.22 3.40
N GLU A 102 5.38 -30.50 2.38
CA GLU A 102 5.85 -30.98 1.09
C GLU A 102 6.81 -29.97 0.44
N LEU A 103 6.43 -28.70 0.41
CA LEU A 103 7.27 -27.61 -0.10
C LEU A 103 8.59 -27.49 0.66
N ARG A 104 8.56 -27.58 2.00
CA ARG A 104 9.78 -27.57 2.82
C ARG A 104 10.72 -28.71 2.44
N ALA A 105 10.19 -29.91 2.25
CA ALA A 105 10.98 -31.07 1.83
C ALA A 105 11.53 -30.90 0.41
N ALA A 106 10.74 -30.35 -0.50
CA ALA A 106 11.12 -30.07 -1.88
C ALA A 106 12.26 -29.04 -1.96
N LEU A 107 12.20 -27.96 -1.18
CA LEU A 107 13.27 -26.94 -1.12
C LEU A 107 14.60 -27.53 -0.63
N ARG A 108 14.57 -28.40 0.38
CA ARG A 108 15.77 -29.14 0.84
C ARG A 108 16.33 -30.02 -0.28
N SER A 109 15.45 -30.77 -0.95
CA SER A 109 15.83 -31.70 -2.02
C SER A 109 16.38 -30.98 -3.26
N ALA A 110 15.89 -29.78 -3.54
CA ALA A 110 16.35 -28.91 -4.61
C ALA A 110 17.69 -28.23 -4.32
N ARG A 111 18.23 -28.34 -3.09
CA ARG A 111 19.52 -27.77 -2.69
C ARG A 111 19.63 -26.28 -3.01
N VAL A 112 18.60 -25.52 -2.66
CA VAL A 112 18.56 -24.06 -2.88
C VAL A 112 19.23 -23.25 -1.77
N GLY A 113 19.88 -23.91 -0.80
CA GLY A 113 20.46 -23.31 0.41
C GLY A 113 19.46 -23.24 1.58
N PRO A 114 19.91 -22.74 2.75
CA PRO A 114 19.08 -22.64 3.94
C PRO A 114 18.09 -21.46 3.87
N GLY A 115 16.99 -21.56 4.59
CA GLY A 115 15.98 -20.50 4.57
C GLY A 115 14.88 -20.60 5.62
N VAL A 116 14.12 -19.52 5.71
CA VAL A 116 12.84 -19.47 6.41
C VAL A 116 11.73 -19.51 5.37
N LEU A 117 10.83 -20.46 5.52
CA LEU A 117 9.61 -20.61 4.72
C LEU A 117 8.41 -20.19 5.55
N VAL A 118 7.64 -19.23 5.05
CA VAL A 118 6.35 -18.81 5.59
C VAL A 118 5.28 -19.19 4.58
N CYS A 119 4.28 -19.97 5.00
CA CYS A 119 3.10 -20.24 4.17
C CYS A 119 1.84 -19.73 4.89
N LEU A 120 1.26 -18.66 4.36
CA LEU A 120 0.02 -18.09 4.87
C LEU A 120 -1.19 -18.85 4.32
N PRO A 121 -2.28 -19.00 5.10
CA PRO A 121 -3.50 -19.60 4.60
C PRO A 121 -4.10 -18.75 3.46
N PRO A 122 -4.85 -19.37 2.52
CA PRO A 122 -5.51 -18.64 1.46
C PRO A 122 -6.38 -17.51 1.98
N ARG A 123 -6.25 -16.32 1.37
CA ARG A 123 -7.00 -15.10 1.75
C ARG A 123 -6.90 -14.81 3.24
N CYS A 124 -5.68 -14.94 3.77
CA CYS A 124 -5.34 -14.85 5.18
C CYS A 124 -6.07 -13.69 5.89
N PRO A 125 -6.88 -13.96 6.92
CA PRO A 125 -7.44 -12.93 7.80
C PRO A 125 -6.35 -12.09 8.48
N GLY A 126 -6.66 -10.84 8.84
CA GLY A 126 -5.64 -9.91 9.37
C GLY A 126 -5.03 -10.31 10.71
N ASP A 127 -5.78 -11.05 11.52
CA ASP A 127 -5.39 -11.62 12.80
C ASP A 127 -4.53 -12.89 12.68
N ARG A 128 -4.23 -13.36 11.46
CA ARG A 128 -3.44 -14.58 11.19
C ARG A 128 -2.09 -14.30 10.53
N LEU A 129 -1.55 -13.10 10.71
CA LEU A 129 -0.24 -12.70 10.17
C LEU A 129 0.94 -13.05 11.08
N THR A 130 0.69 -13.61 12.27
CA THR A 130 1.75 -14.02 13.21
C THR A 130 2.85 -14.89 12.57
N PRO A 131 2.54 -15.90 11.72
CA PRO A 131 3.58 -16.68 11.05
C PRO A 131 4.49 -15.85 10.15
N ALA A 132 3.95 -14.81 9.48
CA ALA A 132 4.76 -13.93 8.64
C ALA A 132 5.69 -13.04 9.47
N LEU A 133 5.19 -12.49 10.59
CA LEU A 133 6.00 -11.68 11.50
C LEU A 133 7.12 -12.52 12.15
N ASP A 134 6.78 -13.67 12.70
CA ASP A 134 7.74 -14.55 13.37
C ASP A 134 8.78 -15.10 12.39
N GLY A 135 8.35 -15.53 11.20
CA GLY A 135 9.25 -15.98 10.15
C GLY A 135 10.19 -14.88 9.69
N ALA A 136 9.70 -13.65 9.53
CA ALA A 136 10.53 -12.53 9.10
C ALA A 136 11.55 -12.11 10.17
N ARG A 137 11.15 -12.11 11.46
CA ARG A 137 12.08 -11.91 12.58
C ARG A 137 13.13 -13.00 12.67
N ARG A 138 12.73 -14.26 12.45
CA ARG A 138 13.67 -15.38 12.43
C ARG A 138 14.68 -15.23 11.30
N ALA A 139 14.23 -14.83 10.11
CA ALA A 139 15.10 -14.59 8.96
C ALA A 139 16.05 -13.40 9.20
N LEU A 140 15.56 -12.33 9.85
CA LEU A 140 16.37 -11.16 10.20
C LEU A 140 17.55 -11.51 11.14
N ALA A 141 17.37 -12.48 12.03
CA ALA A 141 18.42 -13.01 12.91
C ALA A 141 19.36 -14.03 12.20
N GLY A 142 19.17 -14.24 10.90
CA GLY A 142 19.91 -15.18 10.07
C GLY A 142 21.30 -14.73 9.66
N GLU A 143 22.02 -15.61 8.96
CA GLU A 143 23.33 -15.31 8.37
C GLU A 143 23.20 -14.82 6.92
N ALA A 144 24.27 -14.20 6.40
CA ALA A 144 24.32 -13.76 5.02
C ALA A 144 24.13 -14.92 4.04
N GLY A 145 23.27 -14.73 3.03
CA GLY A 145 22.95 -15.77 2.04
C GLY A 145 21.77 -16.68 2.43
N GLN A 146 21.19 -16.53 3.62
CA GLN A 146 19.93 -17.17 3.98
C GLN A 146 18.77 -16.61 3.13
N ARG A 147 17.75 -17.45 2.94
CA ARG A 147 16.53 -17.10 2.21
C ARG A 147 15.37 -16.80 3.14
N PHE A 148 14.50 -15.91 2.70
CA PHE A 148 13.14 -15.75 3.22
C PHE A 148 12.16 -15.99 2.08
N VAL A 149 11.24 -16.93 2.27
CA VAL A 149 10.22 -17.28 1.29
C VAL A 149 8.85 -17.07 1.92
N LEU A 150 8.03 -16.22 1.30
CA LEU A 150 6.64 -16.00 1.68
C LEU A 150 5.74 -16.55 0.57
N VAL A 151 4.88 -17.51 0.94
CA VAL A 151 3.83 -18.04 0.09
C VAL A 151 2.48 -17.58 0.62
N GLN A 152 1.65 -17.04 -0.26
CA GLN A 152 0.34 -16.48 0.06
C GLN A 152 -0.65 -16.68 -1.10
N GLU A 153 -1.93 -16.37 -0.86
CA GLU A 153 -2.95 -16.25 -1.91
C GLU A 153 -3.84 -15.05 -1.57
N GLY A 154 -3.65 -13.91 -2.26
CA GLY A 154 -4.43 -12.70 -2.03
C GLY A 154 -3.97 -11.92 -0.79
N LEU A 155 -4.89 -11.69 0.18
CA LEU A 155 -4.71 -10.79 1.35
C LEU A 155 -3.55 -11.19 2.29
N GLY A 156 -2.32 -11.05 1.81
CA GLY A 156 -1.12 -11.59 2.43
C GLY A 156 -0.24 -10.54 3.12
N ALA A 157 1.07 -10.73 3.04
CA ALA A 157 2.08 -9.96 3.77
C ALA A 157 3.28 -9.59 2.89
N ALA A 158 3.08 -9.43 1.58
CA ALA A 158 4.16 -9.07 0.66
C ALA A 158 4.76 -7.68 1.00
N GLY A 159 3.97 -6.75 1.52
CA GLY A 159 4.44 -5.48 2.09
C GLY A 159 5.48 -5.64 3.22
N LEU A 160 5.32 -6.67 4.06
CA LEU A 160 6.28 -7.02 5.11
C LEU A 160 7.54 -7.61 4.48
N ALA A 161 7.41 -8.49 3.49
CA ALA A 161 8.56 -9.09 2.81
C ALA A 161 9.41 -8.04 2.05
N LYS A 162 8.75 -7.05 1.42
CA LYS A 162 9.41 -5.90 0.78
C LYS A 162 10.19 -5.08 1.79
N SER A 163 9.60 -4.79 2.96
CA SER A 163 10.28 -4.02 4.02
C SER A 163 11.41 -4.81 4.67
N LEU A 164 11.24 -6.12 4.90
CA LEU A 164 12.29 -7.04 5.33
C LEU A 164 13.47 -7.02 4.34
N HIS A 165 13.21 -7.07 3.03
CA HIS A 165 14.27 -7.01 2.02
C HIS A 165 15.11 -5.72 2.12
N LEU A 166 14.45 -4.59 2.41
CA LEU A 166 15.12 -3.30 2.59
C LEU A 166 15.91 -3.20 3.90
N GLU A 167 15.42 -3.79 4.98
CA GLU A 167 16.09 -3.82 6.30
C GLU A 167 17.23 -4.86 6.36
N ALA A 168 17.08 -5.98 5.65
CA ALA A 168 17.98 -7.13 5.68
C ALA A 168 18.49 -7.45 4.27
N ALA A 169 19.25 -6.54 3.68
CA ALA A 169 19.78 -6.66 2.31
C ALA A 169 20.71 -7.88 2.08
N HIS A 170 21.09 -8.59 3.15
CA HIS A 170 21.86 -9.84 3.10
C HIS A 170 20.99 -11.08 2.82
N LEU A 171 19.66 -10.97 2.93
CA LEU A 171 18.70 -12.01 2.64
C LEU A 171 18.31 -12.03 1.17
N ARG A 172 18.04 -13.23 0.64
CA ARG A 172 17.31 -13.40 -0.61
C ARG A 172 15.83 -13.58 -0.29
N THR A 173 14.99 -12.71 -0.83
CA THR A 173 13.56 -12.65 -0.49
C THR A 173 12.73 -13.09 -1.69
N THR A 174 11.92 -14.14 -1.52
CA THR A 174 11.00 -14.63 -2.56
C THR A 174 9.58 -14.51 -2.03
N VAL A 175 8.71 -13.86 -2.78
CA VAL A 175 7.26 -13.80 -2.53
C VAL A 175 6.55 -14.50 -3.67
N VAL A 176 5.70 -15.47 -3.36
CA VAL A 176 4.87 -16.16 -4.34
C VAL A 176 3.40 -16.07 -3.92
N ASP A 177 2.61 -15.34 -4.69
CA ASP A 177 1.15 -15.33 -4.58
C ASP A 177 0.57 -16.38 -5.54
N THR A 178 -0.05 -17.44 -5.02
CA THR A 178 -0.50 -18.55 -5.86
C THR A 178 -1.65 -19.34 -5.23
N PRO A 179 -2.66 -19.75 -6.03
CA PRO A 179 -3.66 -20.69 -5.57
C PRO A 179 -3.04 -22.09 -5.40
N ALA A 180 -3.60 -22.87 -4.47
CA ALA A 180 -3.22 -24.26 -4.21
C ALA A 180 -3.70 -25.21 -5.33
N VAL A 181 -3.04 -25.17 -6.50
CA VAL A 181 -3.33 -26.03 -7.66
C VAL A 181 -2.17 -26.98 -7.98
N ASP A 182 -2.40 -27.96 -8.85
CA ASP A 182 -1.37 -28.94 -9.23
C ASP A 182 -0.07 -28.27 -9.72
N GLY A 183 1.06 -28.83 -9.30
CA GLY A 183 2.39 -28.31 -9.62
C GLY A 183 2.81 -27.05 -8.85
N VAL A 184 2.02 -26.60 -7.86
CA VAL A 184 2.35 -25.41 -7.05
C VAL A 184 3.73 -25.51 -6.37
N VAL A 185 4.08 -26.68 -5.83
CA VAL A 185 5.36 -26.91 -5.14
C VAL A 185 6.54 -26.70 -6.09
N ASP A 186 6.51 -27.33 -7.27
CA ASP A 186 7.59 -27.22 -8.26
C ASP A 186 7.78 -25.78 -8.75
N ARG A 187 6.67 -25.05 -8.96
CA ARG A 187 6.73 -23.63 -9.35
C ARG A 187 7.37 -22.77 -8.26
N ILE A 188 6.97 -22.96 -7.00
CA ILE A 188 7.57 -22.20 -5.88
C ILE A 188 9.06 -22.52 -5.76
N VAL A 189 9.46 -23.79 -5.83
CA VAL A 189 10.87 -24.21 -5.80
C VAL A 189 11.66 -23.54 -6.94
N ALA A 190 11.10 -23.48 -8.14
CA ALA A 190 11.73 -22.82 -9.29
C ALA A 190 11.93 -21.31 -9.05
N GLU A 191 10.93 -20.60 -8.51
CA GLU A 191 11.06 -19.18 -8.17
C GLU A 191 12.13 -18.95 -7.09
N VAL A 192 12.16 -19.78 -6.05
CA VAL A 192 13.18 -19.70 -4.99
C VAL A 192 14.58 -19.93 -5.58
N ALA A 193 14.73 -20.93 -6.45
CA ALA A 193 16.00 -21.24 -7.10
C ALA A 193 16.47 -20.14 -8.07
N ALA A 194 15.54 -19.42 -8.70
CA ALA A 194 15.82 -18.28 -9.58
C ALA A 194 16.05 -16.96 -8.84
N THR A 195 15.55 -16.82 -7.61
CA THR A 195 15.66 -15.58 -6.82
C THR A 195 17.12 -15.29 -6.45
N THR A 196 17.61 -14.13 -6.89
CA THR A 196 18.97 -13.65 -6.61
C THR A 196 19.04 -12.63 -5.47
N ARG A 197 18.10 -11.68 -5.41
CA ARG A 197 17.95 -10.70 -4.31
C ARG A 197 16.52 -10.60 -3.83
N PHE A 198 15.62 -10.21 -4.73
CA PHE A 198 14.19 -10.09 -4.47
C PHE A 198 13.42 -10.59 -5.68
N THR A 199 12.36 -11.36 -5.43
CA THR A 199 11.40 -11.76 -6.46
C THR A 199 10.01 -11.73 -5.84
N GLU A 200 9.05 -11.15 -6.56
CA GLU A 200 7.63 -11.21 -6.27
C GLU A 200 6.93 -11.69 -7.54
N ALA A 201 6.26 -12.84 -7.43
CA ALA A 201 5.58 -13.49 -8.55
C ALA A 201 4.17 -13.88 -8.15
N CYS A 202 3.22 -13.66 -9.04
CA CYS A 202 1.83 -14.06 -8.89
C CYS A 202 1.50 -15.14 -9.92
N TYR A 203 0.81 -16.19 -9.50
CA TYR A 203 0.32 -17.24 -10.38
C TYR A 203 -1.19 -17.30 -10.33
N ASP A 204 -1.83 -17.39 -11.49
CA ASP A 204 -3.26 -17.69 -11.55
C ASP A 204 -3.53 -19.20 -11.49
N ALA A 205 -4.82 -19.59 -11.47
CA ALA A 205 -5.24 -20.98 -11.41
C ALA A 205 -4.80 -21.81 -12.64
N ALA A 206 -4.50 -21.16 -13.77
CA ALA A 206 -3.96 -21.82 -14.95
C ALA A 206 -2.43 -22.00 -14.88
N GLY A 207 -1.78 -21.46 -13.83
CA GLY A 207 -0.33 -21.49 -13.67
C GLY A 207 0.39 -20.41 -14.47
N THR A 208 -0.33 -19.41 -14.98
CA THR A 208 0.27 -18.28 -15.68
C THR A 208 1.03 -17.42 -14.67
N ARG A 209 2.35 -17.30 -14.86
CA ARG A 209 3.21 -16.46 -14.03
C ARG A 209 3.06 -14.99 -14.46
N ARG A 210 2.82 -14.11 -13.50
CA ARG A 210 2.86 -12.67 -13.67
C ARG A 210 3.73 -12.02 -12.61
N VAL A 211 4.27 -10.85 -12.91
CA VAL A 211 5.05 -10.04 -11.96
C VAL A 211 4.50 -8.62 -11.88
N PRO A 212 4.54 -7.97 -10.71
CA PRO A 212 4.09 -6.60 -10.57
C PRO A 212 5.04 -5.62 -11.27
N VAL A 213 4.50 -4.78 -12.15
CA VAL A 213 5.23 -3.75 -12.89
C VAL A 213 4.56 -2.40 -12.69
N LEU A 214 5.33 -1.42 -12.23
CA LEU A 214 4.88 -0.03 -12.16
C LEU A 214 4.88 0.59 -13.57
N ARG A 215 3.70 0.92 -14.07
CA ARG A 215 3.54 1.66 -15.32
C ARG A 215 3.02 3.06 -15.07
N VAL A 216 3.53 4.02 -15.83
CA VAL A 216 3.01 5.38 -15.81
C VAL A 216 1.59 5.35 -16.36
N LEU A 217 0.63 5.80 -15.55
CA LEU A 217 -0.74 6.01 -16.01
C LEU A 217 -0.77 7.28 -16.87
N PRO A 218 -1.17 7.19 -18.14
CA PRO A 218 -1.43 8.39 -18.91
C PRO A 218 -2.61 9.11 -18.25
N VAL A 219 -2.40 10.35 -17.80
CA VAL A 219 -3.53 11.22 -17.45
C VAL A 219 -4.24 11.54 -18.77
N ARG A 220 -5.23 10.71 -19.11
CA ARG A 220 -6.14 10.98 -20.22
C ARG A 220 -7.03 12.15 -19.81
N GLY A 221 -7.17 13.13 -20.70
CA GLY A 221 -8.07 14.26 -20.49
C GLY A 221 -9.50 13.81 -20.18
N GLU A 222 -10.08 14.46 -19.19
CA GLU A 222 -11.51 14.53 -18.81
C GLU A 222 -12.37 13.29 -19.10
N ARG A 223 -12.51 12.40 -18.11
CA ARG A 223 -13.82 11.79 -17.86
C ARG A 223 -14.65 12.81 -17.09
N THR A 224 -15.64 13.39 -17.77
CA THR A 224 -16.53 14.45 -17.28
C THR A 224 -17.71 13.95 -16.44
N ASP A 225 -17.90 12.64 -16.33
CA ASP A 225 -19.04 12.10 -15.60
C ASP A 225 -18.86 12.34 -14.10
N GLU A 226 -19.60 13.31 -13.58
CA GLU A 226 -19.74 13.54 -12.15
C GLU A 226 -20.44 12.32 -11.54
N VAL A 227 -19.68 11.55 -10.77
CA VAL A 227 -20.18 10.33 -10.10
C VAL A 227 -21.13 10.68 -8.96
N LEU A 228 -20.94 11.87 -8.37
CA LEU A 228 -21.71 12.37 -7.25
C LEU A 228 -22.33 13.72 -7.59
N ASP A 229 -23.50 13.99 -7.03
CA ASP A 229 -24.17 15.27 -7.09
C ASP A 229 -24.68 15.69 -5.68
N SER A 230 -25.49 16.75 -5.62
CA SER A 230 -26.00 17.30 -4.36
C SER A 230 -26.94 16.39 -3.56
N SER A 231 -27.47 15.33 -4.18
CA SER A 231 -28.29 14.30 -3.55
C SER A 231 -27.46 13.24 -2.82
N ASP A 232 -26.16 13.18 -3.08
CA ASP A 232 -25.27 12.17 -2.52
C ASP A 232 -24.74 12.53 -1.13
N VAL A 233 -24.36 11.49 -0.39
CA VAL A 233 -23.72 11.60 0.93
C VAL A 233 -22.38 10.87 0.90
N LEU A 234 -21.31 11.61 1.11
CA LEU A 234 -19.94 11.12 1.24
C LEU A 234 -19.64 10.80 2.70
N LEU A 235 -19.56 9.52 3.04
CA LEU A 235 -19.05 9.04 4.32
C LEU A 235 -17.52 9.08 4.33
N VAL A 236 -16.95 9.73 5.34
CA VAL A 236 -15.53 10.00 5.45
C VAL A 236 -14.99 9.40 6.74
N THR A 237 -14.00 8.51 6.65
CA THR A 237 -13.30 7.96 7.82
C THR A 237 -11.90 8.55 7.99
N GLY A 238 -11.36 8.47 9.20
CA GLY A 238 -10.09 9.10 9.57
C GLY A 238 -10.26 10.46 10.25
N GLY A 239 -11.50 10.82 10.59
CA GLY A 239 -11.86 12.04 11.30
C GLY A 239 -11.96 13.27 10.41
N GLY A 240 -12.33 14.40 11.02
CA GLY A 240 -12.48 15.70 10.35
C GLY A 240 -11.20 16.55 10.35
N LYS A 241 -10.03 15.92 10.21
CA LYS A 241 -8.72 16.61 10.20
C LYS A 241 -7.82 16.08 9.08
N GLY A 242 -6.79 16.87 8.75
CA GLY A 242 -5.73 16.50 7.81
C GLY A 242 -6.24 16.30 6.38
N ILE A 243 -5.50 15.47 5.63
CA ILE A 243 -5.70 15.24 4.20
C ILE A 243 -7.13 14.81 3.87
N THR A 244 -7.66 13.87 4.64
CA THR A 244 -9.01 13.33 4.45
C THR A 244 -10.08 14.43 4.51
N ALA A 245 -9.94 15.38 5.44
CA ALA A 245 -10.87 16.50 5.57
C ALA A 245 -10.77 17.49 4.40
N GLU A 246 -9.55 17.79 3.93
CA GLU A 246 -9.36 18.64 2.74
C GLU A 246 -9.95 17.99 1.49
N CYS A 247 -9.72 16.70 1.28
CA CYS A 247 -10.30 15.97 0.16
C CYS A 247 -11.82 15.89 0.24
N ALA A 248 -12.38 15.64 1.43
CA ALA A 248 -13.83 15.61 1.63
C ALA A 248 -14.47 16.97 1.30
N LEU A 249 -13.86 18.06 1.78
CA LEU A 249 -14.33 19.42 1.47
C LEU A 249 -14.23 19.71 -0.02
N ALA A 250 -13.11 19.37 -0.68
CA ALA A 250 -12.95 19.58 -2.12
C ALA A 250 -13.95 18.77 -2.97
N VAL A 251 -14.29 17.54 -2.54
CA VAL A 251 -15.35 16.76 -3.19
C VAL A 251 -16.70 17.44 -3.01
N ALA A 252 -17.05 17.82 -1.78
CA ALA A 252 -18.31 18.48 -1.47
C ALA A 252 -18.48 19.82 -2.21
N ASP A 253 -17.42 20.63 -2.31
CA ASP A 253 -17.44 21.90 -3.05
C ASP A 253 -17.74 21.69 -4.53
N ARG A 254 -17.20 20.62 -5.11
CA ARG A 254 -17.34 20.35 -6.54
C ARG A 254 -18.70 19.74 -6.87
N THR A 255 -19.23 18.88 -6.01
CA THR A 255 -20.42 18.07 -6.32
C THR A 255 -21.68 18.51 -5.59
N GLY A 256 -21.55 19.32 -4.53
CA GLY A 256 -22.64 19.67 -3.62
C GLY A 256 -23.05 18.55 -2.66
N ALA A 257 -22.34 17.41 -2.64
CA ALA A 257 -22.66 16.28 -1.79
C ALA A 257 -22.55 16.65 -0.30
N ALA A 258 -23.38 16.01 0.53
CA ALA A 258 -23.21 16.07 1.98
C ALA A 258 -21.96 15.32 2.43
N VAL A 259 -21.43 15.69 3.59
CA VAL A 259 -20.26 15.06 4.19
C VAL A 259 -20.64 14.48 5.56
N ALA A 260 -20.60 13.16 5.66
CA ALA A 260 -20.81 12.40 6.88
C ALA A 260 -19.44 11.99 7.44
N VAL A 261 -18.96 12.60 8.53
CA VAL A 261 -17.62 12.35 9.07
C VAL A 261 -17.68 11.42 10.26
N VAL A 262 -16.83 10.37 10.25
CA VAL A 262 -16.64 9.46 11.37
C VAL A 262 -15.20 9.54 11.89
N GLY A 263 -15.05 9.74 13.20
CA GLY A 263 -13.76 9.80 13.86
C GLY A 263 -13.82 9.58 15.38
N ARG A 264 -12.66 9.41 16.01
CA ARG A 264 -12.56 9.07 17.44
C ARG A 264 -12.59 10.29 18.37
N SER A 265 -12.17 11.45 17.86
CA SER A 265 -12.03 12.68 18.64
C SER A 265 -13.40 13.24 19.02
N ASP A 266 -13.46 14.00 20.11
CA ASP A 266 -14.65 14.72 20.49
C ASP A 266 -14.51 16.19 20.05
N PRO A 267 -15.40 16.73 19.19
CA PRO A 267 -15.32 18.12 18.74
C PRO A 267 -15.45 19.12 19.90
N ALA A 268 -16.03 18.76 21.04
CA ALA A 268 -16.06 19.62 22.23
C ALA A 268 -14.67 19.81 22.86
N HIS A 269 -13.74 18.89 22.59
CA HIS A 269 -12.40 18.84 23.19
C HIS A 269 -11.28 18.88 22.13
N ASP A 270 -11.61 19.07 20.85
CA ASP A 270 -10.67 19.11 19.73
C ASP A 270 -10.99 20.32 18.84
N GLU A 271 -10.30 21.44 19.11
CA GLU A 271 -10.55 22.72 18.44
C GLU A 271 -10.29 22.64 16.93
N ALA A 272 -9.27 21.87 16.50
CA ALA A 272 -8.95 21.71 15.09
C ALA A 272 -10.06 20.96 14.33
N LEU A 273 -10.61 19.90 14.93
CA LEU A 273 -11.78 19.21 14.40
C LEU A 273 -12.98 20.16 14.34
N ALA A 274 -13.30 20.85 15.45
CA ALA A 274 -14.44 21.76 15.50
C ALA A 274 -14.32 22.91 14.47
N ALA A 275 -13.12 23.45 14.30
CA ALA A 275 -12.84 24.48 13.29
C ALA A 275 -13.02 23.95 11.86
N ASN A 276 -12.60 22.72 11.56
CA ASN A 276 -12.83 22.12 10.24
C ASN A 276 -14.31 21.85 9.96
N LEU A 277 -15.07 21.36 10.94
CA LEU A 277 -16.51 21.16 10.79
C LEU A 277 -17.23 22.50 10.56
N ARG A 278 -16.86 23.56 11.30
CA ARG A 278 -17.36 24.92 11.06
C ARG A 278 -16.98 25.41 9.66
N ARG A 279 -15.72 25.24 9.24
CA ARG A 279 -15.25 25.62 7.90
C ARG A 279 -16.04 24.93 6.79
N MET A 280 -16.39 23.66 6.94
CA MET A 280 -17.25 22.96 5.99
C MET A 280 -18.65 23.58 5.96
N ALA A 281 -19.25 23.80 7.13
CA ALA A 281 -20.59 24.40 7.25
C ALA A 281 -20.66 25.84 6.71
N ASP A 282 -19.66 26.68 6.99
CA ASP A 282 -19.57 28.07 6.52
C ASP A 282 -19.45 28.16 4.99
N ARG A 283 -19.00 27.09 4.34
CA ARG A 283 -18.96 26.94 2.87
C ARG A 283 -20.26 26.37 2.28
N GLY A 284 -21.29 26.18 3.11
CA GLY A 284 -22.58 25.67 2.69
C GLY A 284 -22.65 24.14 2.57
N VAL A 285 -21.63 23.41 3.01
CA VAL A 285 -21.64 21.94 2.99
C VAL A 285 -22.57 21.42 4.09
N ARG A 286 -23.47 20.51 3.72
CA ARG A 286 -24.28 19.74 4.68
C ARG A 286 -23.38 18.72 5.38
N VAL A 287 -22.81 19.09 6.52
CA VAL A 287 -21.85 18.28 7.27
C VAL A 287 -22.46 17.70 8.54
N GLY A 288 -22.21 16.43 8.80
CA GLY A 288 -22.51 15.74 10.06
C GLY A 288 -21.26 15.06 10.62
N TYR A 289 -21.17 14.94 11.93
CA TYR A 289 -20.07 14.24 12.60
C TYR A 289 -20.63 13.25 13.62
N ALA A 290 -20.17 12.00 13.55
CA ALA A 290 -20.45 10.99 14.58
C ALA A 290 -19.15 10.42 15.13
N ARG A 291 -19.10 10.27 16.46
CA ARG A 291 -17.90 9.78 17.16
C ARG A 291 -17.93 8.25 17.20
N ALA A 292 -16.99 7.62 16.51
CA ALA A 292 -16.76 6.17 16.57
C ALA A 292 -15.29 5.83 16.26
N ASP A 293 -14.81 4.75 16.87
CA ASP A 293 -13.63 4.07 16.34
C ASP A 293 -14.07 3.18 15.18
N VAL A 294 -13.39 3.32 14.04
CA VAL A 294 -13.72 2.52 12.85
C VAL A 294 -13.44 1.04 13.06
N THR A 295 -12.59 0.68 14.03
CA THR A 295 -12.29 -0.71 14.36
C THR A 295 -13.38 -1.37 15.24
N ASP A 296 -14.42 -0.63 15.63
CA ASP A 296 -15.57 -1.14 16.38
C ASP A 296 -16.81 -1.20 15.46
N PRO A 297 -17.17 -2.39 14.93
CA PRO A 297 -18.25 -2.52 13.96
C PRO A 297 -19.62 -2.07 14.48
N GLU A 298 -19.90 -2.24 15.77
CA GLU A 298 -21.18 -1.84 16.37
C GLU A 298 -21.28 -0.33 16.45
N ARG A 299 -20.19 0.33 16.86
CA ARG A 299 -20.10 1.80 16.90
C ARG A 299 -20.15 2.41 15.51
N VAL A 300 -19.50 1.79 14.52
CA VAL A 300 -19.58 2.22 13.12
C VAL A 300 -21.02 2.12 12.61
N CYS A 301 -21.70 1.01 12.86
CA CYS A 301 -23.10 0.83 12.46
C CYS A 301 -24.00 1.92 13.07
N ALA A 302 -23.88 2.17 14.37
CA ALA A 302 -24.63 3.22 15.06
C ALA A 302 -24.34 4.62 14.50
N ALA A 303 -23.06 4.95 14.28
CA ALA A 303 -22.64 6.24 13.73
C ALA A 303 -23.15 6.46 12.30
N VAL A 304 -23.09 5.44 11.44
CA VAL A 304 -23.62 5.51 10.07
C VAL A 304 -25.13 5.67 10.08
N ALA A 305 -25.85 4.97 10.96
CA ALA A 305 -27.30 5.11 11.09
C ALA A 305 -27.70 6.52 11.55
N GLU A 306 -27.00 7.10 12.53
CA GLU A 306 -27.20 8.47 13.00
C GLU A 306 -27.00 9.48 11.87
N LEU A 307 -25.87 9.38 11.16
CA LEU A 307 -25.53 10.28 10.05
C LEU A 307 -26.54 10.13 8.90
N THR A 308 -26.97 8.90 8.62
CA THR A 308 -27.96 8.61 7.56
C THR A 308 -29.32 9.24 7.88
N ALA A 309 -29.74 9.22 9.15
CA ALA A 309 -31.00 9.83 9.56
C ALA A 309 -30.99 11.37 9.38
N GLY A 310 -29.82 12.01 9.51
CA GLY A 310 -29.68 13.46 9.36
C GLY A 310 -29.38 13.93 7.93
N LEU A 311 -28.61 13.17 7.15
CA LEU A 311 -28.07 13.62 5.86
C LEU A 311 -28.66 12.89 4.64
N GLY A 312 -29.26 11.72 4.83
CA GLY A 312 -29.67 10.80 3.77
C GLY A 312 -28.76 9.57 3.65
N PRO A 313 -29.11 8.60 2.77
CA PRO A 313 -28.35 7.36 2.61
C PRO A 313 -26.92 7.63 2.12
N VAL A 314 -25.96 6.88 2.65
CA VAL A 314 -24.56 6.92 2.19
C VAL A 314 -24.46 6.32 0.79
N THR A 315 -23.97 7.10 -0.16
CA THR A 315 -23.76 6.70 -1.57
C THR A 315 -22.30 6.76 -1.99
N ALA A 316 -21.43 7.32 -1.15
CA ALA A 316 -20.00 7.34 -1.38
C ALA A 316 -19.22 7.15 -0.09
N VAL A 317 -18.04 6.53 -0.18
CA VAL A 317 -17.11 6.37 0.94
C VAL A 317 -15.74 6.89 0.56
N LEU A 318 -15.16 7.74 1.41
CA LEU A 318 -13.74 8.07 1.42
C LEU A 318 -13.13 7.52 2.70
N HIS A 319 -12.42 6.41 2.57
CA HIS A 319 -11.76 5.72 3.66
C HIS A 319 -10.32 6.22 3.84
N GLY A 320 -10.13 7.16 4.77
CA GLY A 320 -8.83 7.75 5.11
C GLY A 320 -8.35 7.40 6.52
N ALA A 321 -9.03 6.49 7.22
CA ALA A 321 -8.61 6.05 8.54
C ALA A 321 -7.27 5.30 8.48
N GLY A 322 -6.34 5.72 9.33
CA GLY A 322 -5.02 5.13 9.38
C GLY A 322 -4.13 5.86 10.35
N ARG A 323 -3.04 5.20 10.71
CA ARG A 323 -1.98 5.71 11.55
C ARG A 323 -0.66 5.23 10.96
N ASN A 324 0.38 6.01 11.14
CA ASN A 324 1.73 5.58 10.82
C ASN A 324 2.62 5.79 12.05
N GLU A 325 3.18 4.69 12.57
CA GLU A 325 4.07 4.66 13.72
C GLU A 325 5.26 3.76 13.34
N PRO A 326 6.29 4.31 12.68
CA PRO A 326 7.42 3.50 12.19
C PRO A 326 8.14 2.78 13.33
N ALA A 327 8.52 1.53 13.10
CA ALA A 327 9.29 0.70 14.02
C ALA A 327 10.06 -0.38 13.25
N ALA A 328 11.29 -0.67 13.69
CA ALA A 328 12.11 -1.71 13.07
C ALA A 328 11.44 -3.08 13.18
N LEU A 329 11.61 -3.93 12.17
CA LEU A 329 10.95 -5.24 12.12
C LEU A 329 11.32 -6.15 13.31
N ALA A 330 12.54 -6.00 13.84
CA ALA A 330 12.96 -6.70 15.05
C ALA A 330 12.06 -6.38 16.26
N ASP A 331 11.61 -5.14 16.37
CA ASP A 331 10.88 -4.63 17.55
C ASP A 331 9.35 -4.77 17.42
N LEU A 332 8.83 -4.98 16.20
CA LEU A 332 7.40 -5.01 15.92
C LEU A 332 6.65 -6.18 16.56
N THR A 333 5.75 -5.92 17.50
CA THR A 333 4.89 -6.97 18.07
C THR A 333 3.67 -7.26 17.18
N GLU A 334 3.00 -8.39 17.42
CA GLU A 334 1.71 -8.69 16.78
C GLU A 334 0.66 -7.60 17.08
N GLU A 335 0.70 -7.05 18.29
CA GLU A 335 -0.14 -5.91 18.70
C GLU A 335 0.13 -4.68 17.82
N ASP A 336 1.38 -4.39 17.49
CA ASP A 336 1.74 -3.27 16.62
C ASP A 336 1.23 -3.46 15.18
N PHE A 337 1.30 -4.69 14.67
CA PHE A 337 0.68 -5.06 13.39
C PHE A 337 -0.82 -4.83 13.43
N ARG A 338 -1.53 -5.47 14.35
CA ARG A 338 -2.98 -5.37 14.45
C ARG A 338 -3.43 -3.93 14.66
N ARG A 339 -2.78 -3.15 15.53
CA ARG A 339 -3.11 -1.74 15.78
C ARG A 339 -2.95 -0.87 14.53
N THR A 340 -2.04 -1.24 13.63
CA THR A 340 -1.76 -0.50 12.38
C THR A 340 -2.67 -0.93 11.24
N LEU A 341 -2.95 -2.23 11.12
CA LEU A 341 -3.85 -2.79 10.12
C LEU A 341 -5.31 -2.45 10.40
N ALA A 342 -5.75 -2.56 11.66
CA ALA A 342 -7.15 -2.48 12.04
C ALA A 342 -7.90 -1.25 11.47
N PRO A 343 -7.41 0.01 11.60
CA PRO A 343 -8.16 1.15 11.08
C PRO A 343 -8.30 1.16 9.54
N LYS A 344 -7.35 0.55 8.81
CA LYS A 344 -7.35 0.49 7.34
C LYS A 344 -8.16 -0.69 6.82
N VAL A 345 -7.95 -1.86 7.39
CA VAL A 345 -8.50 -3.13 6.91
C VAL A 345 -9.84 -3.40 7.57
N ASP A 346 -9.85 -3.65 8.88
CA ASP A 346 -11.07 -3.98 9.61
C ASP A 346 -12.04 -2.80 9.62
N GLY A 347 -11.49 -1.58 9.68
CA GLY A 347 -12.26 -0.34 9.60
C GLY A 347 -12.97 -0.15 8.26
N LEU A 348 -12.33 -0.48 7.14
CA LEU A 348 -12.99 -0.46 5.83
C LEU A 348 -14.10 -1.50 5.78
N LEU A 349 -13.84 -2.74 6.23
CA LEU A 349 -14.82 -3.81 6.26
C LEU A 349 -16.04 -3.46 7.12
N ALA A 350 -15.82 -2.87 8.30
CA ALA A 350 -16.88 -2.40 9.19
C ALA A 350 -17.75 -1.33 8.51
N VAL A 351 -17.13 -0.37 7.81
CA VAL A 351 -17.83 0.68 7.07
C VAL A 351 -18.65 0.09 5.92
N LEU A 352 -18.05 -0.78 5.11
CA LEU A 352 -18.74 -1.41 3.97
C LEU A 352 -19.91 -2.28 4.42
N LYS A 353 -19.85 -2.86 5.63
CA LYS A 353 -20.96 -3.61 6.23
C LYS A 353 -22.07 -2.69 6.79
N ALA A 354 -21.74 -1.46 7.18
CA ALA A 354 -22.68 -0.51 7.76
C ALA A 354 -23.45 0.32 6.72
N VAL A 355 -23.04 0.29 5.46
CA VAL A 355 -23.68 0.98 4.33
C VAL A 355 -24.34 -0.01 3.38
N ASP A 356 -25.25 0.45 2.53
CA ASP A 356 -25.82 -0.38 1.46
C ASP A 356 -24.86 -0.43 0.26
N PRO A 357 -24.18 -1.57 -0.01
CA PRO A 357 -23.23 -1.66 -1.11
C PRO A 357 -23.88 -1.49 -2.49
N SER A 358 -25.18 -1.75 -2.62
CA SER A 358 -25.90 -1.57 -3.90
C SER A 358 -26.17 -0.09 -4.22
N ALA A 359 -26.18 0.77 -3.20
CA ALA A 359 -26.34 2.21 -3.34
C ALA A 359 -25.00 2.96 -3.51
N LEU A 360 -23.86 2.30 -3.25
CA LEU A 360 -22.55 2.93 -3.39
C LEU A 360 -22.21 3.20 -4.85
N LYS A 361 -22.00 4.48 -5.18
CA LYS A 361 -21.52 4.98 -6.47
C LYS A 361 -20.00 5.14 -6.49
N LEU A 362 -19.38 5.43 -5.34
CA LEU A 362 -17.95 5.72 -5.22
C LEU A 362 -17.35 5.15 -3.93
N LEU A 363 -16.23 4.43 -4.05
CA LEU A 363 -15.34 4.09 -2.94
C LEU A 363 -13.94 4.60 -3.24
N VAL A 364 -13.42 5.45 -2.37
CA VAL A 364 -12.03 5.92 -2.41
C VAL A 364 -11.32 5.47 -1.14
N CYS A 365 -10.22 4.75 -1.27
CA CYS A 365 -9.35 4.34 -0.16
C CYS A 365 -8.03 5.10 -0.23
N PHE A 366 -7.53 5.60 0.91
CA PHE A 366 -6.19 6.19 0.99
C PHE A 366 -5.18 5.12 1.38
N GLY A 367 -4.52 4.58 0.36
CA GLY A 367 -3.35 3.71 0.47
C GLY A 367 -2.05 4.50 0.58
N SER A 368 -0.93 3.80 0.37
CA SER A 368 0.40 4.38 0.35
C SER A 368 1.30 3.60 -0.62
N VAL A 369 2.19 4.29 -1.33
CA VAL A 369 3.21 3.66 -2.18
C VAL A 369 4.13 2.70 -1.38
N ILE A 370 4.22 2.87 -0.07
CA ILE A 370 4.93 1.97 0.85
C ILE A 370 4.34 0.54 0.79
N GLY A 371 3.05 0.38 0.50
CA GLY A 371 2.44 -0.94 0.28
C GLY A 371 3.01 -1.67 -0.95
N ARG A 372 3.46 -0.93 -1.97
CA ARG A 372 4.03 -1.50 -3.20
C ARG A 372 5.53 -1.65 -3.16
N THR A 373 6.21 -0.76 -2.45
CA THR A 373 7.68 -0.67 -2.45
C THR A 373 8.34 -1.22 -1.20
N GLY A 374 7.60 -1.33 -0.10
CA GLY A 374 8.16 -1.47 1.25
C GLY A 374 8.87 -0.19 1.69
N LEU A 375 9.16 -0.08 2.98
CA LEU A 375 10.04 0.94 3.52
C LEU A 375 10.68 0.43 4.83
N ARG A 376 11.94 0.78 5.08
CA ARG A 376 12.62 0.41 6.32
C ARG A 376 11.85 0.98 7.51
N GLY A 377 11.56 0.14 8.50
CA GLY A 377 10.80 0.51 9.69
C GLY A 377 9.29 0.59 9.48
N GLU A 378 8.78 0.10 8.35
CA GLU A 378 7.37 0.27 7.96
C GLU A 378 6.70 -1.05 7.56
N ALA A 379 7.21 -2.20 7.99
CA ALA A 379 6.70 -3.51 7.57
C ALA A 379 5.19 -3.68 7.82
N HIS A 380 4.72 -3.31 9.01
CA HIS A 380 3.31 -3.27 9.41
C HIS A 380 2.49 -2.26 8.59
N TYR A 381 3.01 -1.06 8.32
CA TYR A 381 2.32 -0.05 7.50
C TYR A 381 2.25 -0.46 6.02
N ALA A 382 3.32 -1.05 5.48
CA ALA A 382 3.37 -1.60 4.13
C ALA A 382 2.30 -2.69 3.97
N THR A 383 2.26 -3.67 4.88
CA THR A 383 1.23 -4.71 4.88
C THR A 383 -0.19 -4.15 4.99
N ALA A 384 -0.41 -3.13 5.84
CA ALA A 384 -1.73 -2.52 5.98
C ALA A 384 -2.22 -1.84 4.69
N ASN A 385 -1.32 -1.16 3.95
CA ASN A 385 -1.69 -0.48 2.71
C ASN A 385 -1.84 -1.43 1.52
N GLU A 386 -1.01 -2.47 1.44
CA GLU A 386 -1.17 -3.53 0.44
C GLU A 386 -2.53 -4.23 0.60
N ARG A 387 -2.86 -4.69 1.81
CA ARG A 387 -4.15 -5.36 2.07
C ARG A 387 -5.34 -4.43 1.85
N LEU A 388 -5.20 -3.12 2.10
CA LEU A 388 -6.23 -2.13 1.77
C LEU A 388 -6.46 -2.03 0.24
N ALA A 389 -5.39 -2.06 -0.55
CA ALA A 389 -5.50 -2.03 -2.01
C ALA A 389 -6.18 -3.31 -2.54
N ASP A 390 -5.76 -4.48 -2.06
CA ASP A 390 -6.38 -5.77 -2.42
C ASP A 390 -7.88 -5.82 -2.06
N LEU A 391 -8.27 -5.27 -0.91
CA LEU A 391 -9.68 -5.17 -0.51
C LEU A 391 -10.47 -4.25 -1.43
N ALA A 392 -9.89 -3.13 -1.85
CA ALA A 392 -10.53 -2.21 -2.79
C ALA A 392 -10.72 -2.88 -4.17
N GLU A 393 -9.72 -3.61 -4.67
CA GLU A 393 -9.82 -4.36 -5.92
C GLU A 393 -10.91 -5.44 -5.84
N ARG A 394 -10.94 -6.23 -4.77
CA ARG A 394 -12.00 -7.24 -4.55
C ARG A 394 -13.40 -6.62 -4.47
N PHE A 395 -13.53 -5.47 -3.83
CA PHE A 395 -14.81 -4.76 -3.78
C PHE A 395 -15.23 -4.26 -5.17
N ALA A 396 -14.28 -3.80 -5.98
CA ALA A 396 -14.53 -3.38 -7.36
C ALA A 396 -15.04 -4.54 -8.24
N ASP A 397 -14.41 -5.72 -8.13
CA ASP A 397 -14.83 -6.91 -8.86
C ASP A 397 -16.25 -7.36 -8.45
N ALA A 398 -16.58 -7.26 -7.16
CA ALA A 398 -17.90 -7.62 -6.63
C ALA A 398 -18.99 -6.57 -6.90
N SER A 399 -18.60 -5.30 -7.16
CA SER A 399 -19.52 -4.15 -7.29
C SER A 399 -19.21 -3.36 -8.56
N PRO A 400 -19.47 -3.90 -9.77
CA PRO A 400 -19.12 -3.26 -11.03
C PRO A 400 -19.86 -1.93 -11.29
N HIS A 401 -20.95 -1.66 -10.56
CA HIS A 401 -21.68 -0.39 -10.57
C HIS A 401 -20.98 0.72 -9.77
N CYS A 402 -20.14 0.35 -8.80
CA CYS A 402 -19.44 1.29 -7.94
C CYS A 402 -18.06 1.63 -8.53
N ARG A 403 -17.75 2.93 -8.62
CA ARG A 403 -16.40 3.36 -8.98
C ARG A 403 -15.49 3.22 -7.76
N VAL A 404 -14.52 2.30 -7.84
CA VAL A 404 -13.58 2.07 -6.72
C VAL A 404 -12.17 2.56 -7.06
N ARG A 405 -11.52 3.29 -6.16
CA ARG A 405 -10.13 3.74 -6.31
C ARG A 405 -9.37 3.63 -4.99
N CYS A 406 -8.33 2.80 -4.95
CA CYS A 406 -7.30 2.91 -3.92
C CYS A 406 -6.22 3.88 -4.44
N VAL A 407 -6.01 5.00 -3.74
CA VAL A 407 -4.99 5.98 -4.12
C VAL A 407 -3.79 5.80 -3.20
N GLU A 408 -2.69 5.34 -3.78
CA GLU A 408 -1.47 5.00 -3.07
C GLU A 408 -0.52 6.20 -3.02
N TRP A 409 -0.77 7.07 -2.05
CA TRP A 409 -0.04 8.33 -1.90
C TRP A 409 1.43 8.11 -1.58
N SER A 410 2.28 9.02 -2.05
CA SER A 410 3.66 9.15 -1.58
C SER A 410 3.70 10.06 -0.34
N VAL A 411 4.32 11.23 -0.46
CA VAL A 411 4.46 12.21 0.61
C VAL A 411 3.48 13.36 0.37
N TRP A 412 2.81 13.80 1.43
CA TRP A 412 2.03 15.03 1.43
C TRP A 412 2.89 16.18 1.94
N SER A 413 2.56 17.40 1.55
CA SER A 413 3.21 18.60 2.07
C SER A 413 2.20 19.44 2.85
N GLY A 414 2.56 19.85 4.06
CA GLY A 414 1.80 20.83 4.85
C GLY A 414 0.63 20.25 5.67
N VAL A 415 0.03 19.13 5.25
CA VAL A 415 -1.06 18.47 5.98
C VAL A 415 -0.88 16.95 6.01
N GLY A 416 -1.22 16.33 7.15
CA GLY A 416 -1.15 14.88 7.32
C GLY A 416 0.10 14.42 8.06
N MET A 417 0.67 13.28 7.65
CA MET A 417 1.79 12.61 8.32
C MET A 417 3.17 13.03 7.78
N GLY A 418 3.22 14.06 6.91
CA GLY A 418 4.43 14.58 6.27
C GLY A 418 4.26 16.03 5.84
#